data_AF-A0A7C3G633-F1
#
_entry.id   AF-A0A7C3G633-F1
#
_cell.length_a   1.000
_cell.length_b   1.000
_cell.length_c   1.000
_cell.angle_alpha   90.00
_cell.angle_beta   90.00
_cell.angle_gamma   90.00
#
_symmetry.space_group_name_H-M   'P 1'
#
loop_
_entity.id
_entity.type
_entity.pdbx_description
1 polymer ?
#
loop_
_entity_poly.entity_id
_entity_poly.type
_entity_poly.pdbx_seq_one_letter_code
_entity_poly.pdbx_strand_id
1 'polypeptide(L)'
;SDSQTVAPTSITVTITEKGKLSVNNKPMSSIPKVKREVRSLLADQKDKKDATITIVAEKNVPWKKVEDVMSIASNLRMRAILATKPIK
;
A
#
# COMPACT_ATOMS: atom_id res chain seq x y z
N SER A 1 -4.83 0.48 -33.43
CA SER A 1 -3.78 0.01 -32.50
C SER A 1 -3.96 0.71 -31.17
N ASP A 2 -4.91 0.24 -30.36
CA ASP A 2 -5.15 0.82 -29.04
C ASP A 2 -4.22 0.12 -28.05
N SER A 3 -3.02 0.67 -27.91
CA SER A 3 -2.10 0.31 -26.85
C SER A 3 -2.71 0.84 -25.54
N GLN A 4 -3.62 0.06 -24.95
CA GLN A 4 -4.03 0.26 -23.57
C GLN A 4 -2.81 0.00 -22.70
N THR A 5 -2.10 1.08 -22.39
CA THR A 5 -1.12 1.10 -21.30
C THR A 5 -1.90 0.80 -20.03
N VAL A 6 -2.01 -0.49 -19.68
CA VAL A 6 -2.45 -0.92 -18.37
C VAL A 6 -1.39 -0.46 -17.38
N ALA A 7 -1.59 0.74 -16.82
CA ALA A 7 -0.74 1.21 -15.75
C ALA A 7 -0.76 0.14 -14.66
N PRO A 8 0.40 -0.42 -14.27
CA PRO A 8 0.46 -1.42 -13.23
C PRO A 8 -0.22 -0.86 -12.00
N THR A 9 -1.27 -1.54 -11.57
CA THR A 9 -2.09 -1.04 -10.50
C THR A 9 -1.36 -1.25 -9.18
N SER A 10 -0.65 -0.20 -8.81
CA SER A 10 0.21 -0.13 -7.65
C SER A 10 -0.48 0.71 -6.59
N ILE A 11 -1.04 0.05 -5.58
CA ILE A 11 -1.59 0.74 -4.41
C ILE A 11 -0.42 1.17 -3.55
N THR A 12 -0.18 2.46 -3.43
CA THR A 12 0.92 2.97 -2.60
C THR A 12 0.41 3.30 -1.21
N VAL A 13 0.95 2.64 -0.19
CA VAL A 13 0.71 2.93 1.21
C VAL A 13 1.94 3.61 1.79
N THR A 14 1.80 4.86 2.20
CA THR A 14 2.88 5.60 2.84
C THR A 14 2.68 5.62 4.34
N ILE A 15 3.75 5.33 5.09
CA ILE A 15 3.81 5.42 6.54
C ILE A 15 4.88 6.46 6.87
N THR A 16 4.45 7.58 7.43
CA THR A 16 5.37 8.65 7.84
C THR A 16 5.93 8.40 9.23
N GLU A 17 7.06 9.05 9.55
CA GLU A 17 7.71 8.97 10.87
C GLU A 17 6.77 9.40 12.01
N LYS A 18 5.85 10.34 11.72
CA LYS A 18 4.80 10.81 12.65
C LYS A 18 3.66 9.80 12.81
N GLY A 19 3.78 8.63 12.17
CA GLY A 19 2.79 7.59 12.19
C GLY A 19 1.54 7.88 11.34
N LYS A 20 1.59 8.90 10.46
CA LYS A 20 0.49 9.18 9.54
C LYS A 20 0.52 8.13 8.44
N LEU A 21 -0.66 7.64 8.11
CA LEU A 21 -0.85 6.67 7.05
C LEU A 21 -1.48 7.39 5.87
N SER A 22 -1.09 7.06 4.66
CA SER A 22 -1.81 7.49 3.47
C SER A 22 -1.86 6.37 2.43
N VAL A 23 -2.92 6.36 1.64
CA VAL A 23 -3.11 5.42 0.53
C VAL A 23 -3.30 6.25 -0.73
N ASN A 24 -2.44 6.07 -1.74
CA ASN A 24 -2.45 6.87 -2.98
C ASN A 24 -2.56 8.38 -2.69
N ASN A 25 -1.72 8.90 -1.80
CA ASN A 25 -1.71 10.29 -1.31
C ASN A 25 -2.96 10.74 -0.52
N LYS A 26 -3.95 9.87 -0.27
CA LYS A 26 -5.07 10.19 0.62
C LYS A 26 -4.70 9.88 2.07
N PRO A 27 -4.70 10.87 2.98
CA PRO A 27 -4.41 10.63 4.38
C PRO A 27 -5.49 9.75 5.01
N MET A 28 -5.05 8.73 5.74
CA MET A 28 -5.88 7.79 6.46
C MET A 28 -5.72 8.01 7.95
N SER A 29 -6.84 8.01 8.66
CA SER A 29 -6.86 8.20 10.12
C SER A 29 -6.41 6.95 10.88
N SER A 30 -6.49 5.76 10.28
CA SER A 30 -6.20 4.50 10.98
C SER A 30 -5.89 3.32 10.03
N ILE A 31 -5.19 2.30 10.55
CA ILE A 31 -4.89 1.04 9.83
C ILE A 31 -6.16 0.33 9.32
N PRO A 32 -7.27 0.22 10.09
CA PRO A 32 -8.51 -0.37 9.57
C PRO A 32 -9.09 0.37 8.36
N LYS A 33 -8.97 1.70 8.31
CA LYS A 33 -9.39 2.49 7.15
C LYS A 33 -8.47 2.27 5.96
N VAL A 34 -7.16 2.15 6.18
CA VAL A 34 -6.21 1.74 5.14
C VAL A 34 -6.63 0.41 4.54
N LYS A 35 -6.90 -0.61 5.37
CA LYS A 35 -7.36 -1.92 4.90
C LYS A 35 -8.63 -1.82 4.06
N ARG A 36 -9.61 -1.01 4.50
CA ARG A 36 -10.86 -0.80 3.76
C ARG A 36 -10.61 -0.12 2.42
N GLU A 37 -9.81 0.95 2.38
CA GLU A 37 -9.49 1.65 1.14
C GLU A 37 -8.73 0.74 0.18
N VAL A 38 -7.68 0.05 0.64
CA VAL A 38 -6.90 -0.90 -0.18
C VAL A 38 -7.82 -1.98 -0.75
N ARG A 39 -8.75 -2.51 0.05
CA ARG A 39 -9.73 -3.50 -0.40
C ARG A 39 -10.72 -2.92 -1.40
N SER A 40 -11.17 -1.67 -1.22
CA SER A 40 -12.05 -0.99 -2.17
C SER A 40 -11.33 -0.78 -3.50
N LEU A 41 -10.12 -0.21 -3.45
CA LEU A 41 -9.28 -0.01 -4.61
C LEU A 41 -9.03 -1.32 -5.34
N LEU A 42 -8.71 -2.41 -4.62
CA LEU A 42 -8.57 -3.75 -5.18
C LEU A 42 -9.87 -4.28 -5.81
N ALA A 43 -11.03 -4.02 -5.19
CA ALA A 43 -12.32 -4.46 -5.69
C ALA A 43 -12.72 -3.75 -7.00
N ASP A 44 -12.36 -2.47 -7.11
CA ASP A 44 -12.57 -1.63 -8.29
C ASP A 44 -11.66 -2.01 -9.47
N GLN A 45 -10.69 -2.91 -9.25
CA GLN A 45 -9.76 -3.32 -10.27
C GLN A 45 -10.26 -4.53 -11.06
N LYS A 46 -10.08 -4.46 -12.38
CA LYS A 46 -10.34 -5.58 -13.28
C LYS A 46 -9.37 -6.74 -13.00
N ASP A 47 -8.10 -6.45 -12.76
CA ASP A 47 -7.03 -7.46 -12.62
C ASP A 47 -6.51 -7.58 -11.18
N LYS A 48 -7.32 -8.23 -10.33
CA LYS A 48 -6.98 -8.48 -8.91
C LYS A 48 -5.73 -9.36 -8.72
N LYS A 49 -5.40 -10.18 -9.73
CA LYS A 49 -4.28 -11.13 -9.68
C LYS A 49 -2.90 -10.47 -9.76
N ASP A 50 -2.80 -9.31 -10.39
CA ASP A 50 -1.53 -8.57 -10.55
C ASP A 50 -1.46 -7.33 -9.66
N ALA A 51 -2.45 -7.15 -8.79
CA ALA A 51 -2.50 -6.03 -7.88
C ALA A 51 -1.29 -6.05 -6.94
N THR A 52 -0.53 -4.96 -6.98
CA THR A 52 0.69 -4.79 -6.22
C THR A 52 0.49 -3.68 -5.19
N ILE A 53 0.99 -3.85 -3.98
CA ILE A 53 0.96 -2.85 -2.92
C ILE A 53 2.38 -2.42 -2.59
N THR A 54 2.65 -1.13 -2.74
CA THR A 54 3.95 -0.52 -2.43
C THR A 54 3.88 0.14 -1.07
N ILE A 55 4.63 -0.38 -0.11
CA ILE A 55 4.68 0.12 1.26
C ILE A 55 5.89 1.05 1.37
N VAL A 56 5.65 2.36 1.37
CA VAL A 56 6.69 3.37 1.55
C VAL A 56 6.78 3.73 3.02
N ALA A 57 7.87 3.36 3.68
CA ALA A 57 8.11 3.69 5.08
C ALA A 57 9.22 4.73 5.21
N GLU A 58 8.94 5.83 5.91
CA GLU A 58 9.94 6.85 6.27
C GLU A 58 10.94 6.35 7.33
N LYS A 59 11.98 7.16 7.58
CA LYS A 59 12.98 6.90 8.62
C LYS A 59 12.27 6.84 9.99
N ASN A 60 12.68 5.93 10.86
CA ASN A 60 12.14 5.75 12.22
C ASN A 60 10.66 5.32 12.30
N VAL A 61 10.07 4.77 11.25
CA VAL A 61 8.75 4.13 11.35
C VAL A 61 8.86 2.83 12.18
N PRO A 62 7.99 2.61 13.19
CA PRO A 62 7.97 1.36 13.93
C PRO A 62 7.69 0.17 13.01
N TRP A 63 8.52 -0.87 13.09
CA TRP A 63 8.38 -2.09 12.29
C TRP A 63 6.98 -2.71 12.37
N LYS A 64 6.36 -2.65 13.55
CA LYS A 64 4.98 -3.12 13.78
C LYS A 64 3.95 -2.52 12.81
N LYS A 65 4.08 -1.23 12.46
CA LYS A 65 3.16 -0.59 11.49
C LYS A 65 3.37 -1.10 10.08
N VAL A 66 4.62 -1.38 9.71
CA VAL A 66 4.96 -1.98 8.41
C VAL A 66 4.39 -3.39 8.34
N GLU A 67 4.57 -4.19 9.40
CA GLU A 67 4.03 -5.54 9.53
C GLU A 67 2.50 -5.58 9.45
N ASP A 68 1.80 -4.63 10.07
CA ASP A 68 0.35 -4.48 9.96
C ASP A 68 -0.09 -4.28 8.49
N VAL A 69 0.63 -3.45 7.73
CA VAL A 69 0.34 -3.18 6.32
C VAL A 69 0.72 -4.38 5.44
N MET A 70 1.84 -5.05 5.71
CA MET A 70 2.22 -6.30 5.05
C MET A 70 1.19 -7.41 5.30
N SER A 71 0.65 -7.50 6.52
CA SER A 71 -0.41 -8.44 6.86
C SER A 71 -1.68 -8.17 6.07
N ILE A 72 -2.02 -6.89 5.83
CA ILE A 72 -3.14 -6.53 4.95
C ILE A 72 -2.89 -7.00 3.52
N ALA A 73 -1.69 -6.77 2.98
CA ALA A 73 -1.29 -7.21 1.64
C ALA A 73 -1.41 -8.73 1.46
N SER A 74 -0.84 -9.47 2.43
CA SER A 74 -0.86 -10.94 2.46
C SER A 74 -2.29 -11.49 2.52
N ASN A 75 -3.14 -10.92 3.39
CA ASN A 75 -4.55 -11.29 3.49
C ASN A 75 -5.33 -11.06 2.18
N LEU A 76 -4.94 -10.06 1.40
CA LEU A 76 -5.54 -9.75 0.11
C LEU A 76 -4.86 -10.48 -1.06
N ARG A 77 -3.87 -11.33 -0.79
CA ARG A 77 -3.06 -12.05 -1.79
C ARG A 77 -2.41 -11.12 -2.82
N MET A 78 -2.07 -9.91 -2.40
CA MET A 78 -1.41 -8.92 -3.24
C MET A 78 0.11 -9.09 -3.17
N ARG A 79 0.82 -8.73 -4.25
CA ARG A 79 2.29 -8.63 -4.21
C ARG A 79 2.67 -7.41 -3.39
N ALA A 80 3.53 -7.55 -2.39
CA ALA A 80 3.98 -6.43 -1.56
C ALA A 80 5.41 -6.00 -1.95
N ILE A 81 5.60 -4.70 -2.22
CA ILE A 81 6.91 -4.08 -2.42
C ILE A 81 7.19 -3.20 -1.22
N LEU A 82 8.22 -3.52 -0.43
CA LEU A 82 8.62 -2.71 0.71
C LEU A 82 9.71 -1.71 0.29
N ALA A 83 9.41 -0.42 0.39
CA ALA A 83 10.31 0.69 0.14
C ALA A 83 10.58 1.44 1.46
N THR A 84 11.50 0.92 2.27
CA THR A 84 11.97 1.59 3.49
C THR A 84 13.21 2.41 3.19
N LYS A 85 13.26 3.67 3.63
CA LYS A 85 14.51 4.43 3.57
C LYS A 85 15.49 3.91 4.64
N PRO A 86 16.74 3.54 4.28
CA PRO A 86 17.71 3.09 5.26
C PRO A 86 18.04 4.21 6.25
N ILE A 87 18.25 3.82 7.51
CA ILE A 87 18.67 4.71 8.58
C ILE A 87 20.15 5.03 8.31
N LYS A 88 20.43 6.09 7.53
CA LYS A 88 21.78 6.63 7.41
C LYS A 88 22.14 7.45 8.65
#